data_AF-A0A1I2ZZ11-F1
#
_entry.id   AF-A0A1I2ZZ11-F1
#
_cell.length_a   1.000
_cell.length_b   1.000
_cell.length_c   1.000
_cell.angle_alpha   90.00
_cell.angle_beta   90.00
_cell.angle_gamma   90.00
#
_symmetry.space_group_name_H-M   'P 1'
#
loop_
_entity.id
_entity.type
_entity.pdbx_description
1 polymer ?
#
loop_
_entity_poly.entity_id
_entity_poly.type
_entity_poly.pdbx_seq_one_letter_code
_entity_poly.pdbx_strand_id
1 'polypeptide(L)'
;MTIPQEQFDDLLSRAALASLFYYAEIAVDDGEYNLQNDIAYCLEPVAAIADDDADRLRVAVGRVITNPTAHRSELLALVIELAPPPAT
;
A
#
# COMPACT_ATOMS: atom_id res chain seq x y z
N MET A 1 3.34 -13.77 -12.77
CA MET A 1 1.91 -14.12 -12.91
C MET A 1 1.11 -12.83 -12.82
N THR A 2 -0.04 -12.72 -13.47
CA THR A 2 -0.83 -11.49 -13.47
C THR A 2 -1.69 -11.43 -12.20
N ILE A 3 -1.52 -10.39 -11.39
CA ILE A 3 -2.27 -10.14 -10.16
C ILE A 3 -3.68 -9.64 -10.55
N PRO A 4 -4.79 -10.24 -10.06
CA PRO A 4 -6.13 -9.74 -10.32
C PRO A 4 -6.37 -8.32 -9.79
N GLN A 5 -7.23 -7.56 -10.46
CA GLN A 5 -7.61 -6.20 -10.02
C GLN A 5 -8.15 -6.17 -8.58
N GLU A 6 -8.93 -7.18 -8.19
CA GLU A 6 -9.48 -7.29 -6.83
C GLU A 6 -8.40 -7.32 -5.73
N GLN A 7 -7.21 -7.88 -6.03
CA GLN A 7 -6.09 -7.90 -5.07
C GLN A 7 -5.46 -6.50 -4.92
N PHE A 8 -5.44 -5.71 -5.99
CA PHE A 8 -5.01 -4.31 -5.90
C PHE A 8 -6.04 -3.45 -5.17
N ASP A 9 -7.34 -3.70 -5.35
CA ASP A 9 -8.40 -3.01 -4.62
C ASP A 9 -8.34 -3.33 -3.10
N ASP A 10 -7.99 -4.57 -2.73
CA ASP A 10 -7.70 -4.95 -1.33
C ASP A 10 -6.49 -4.17 -0.79
N LEU A 11 -5.37 -4.11 -1.54
CA LEU A 11 -4.21 -3.29 -1.16
C LEU A 11 -4.58 -1.82 -0.92
N LEU A 12 -5.38 -1.21 -1.81
CA LEU A 12 -5.82 0.18 -1.65
C LEU A 12 -6.67 0.36 -0.40
N SER A 13 -7.58 -0.58 -0.13
CA SER A 13 -8.45 -0.57 1.05
C SER A 13 -7.64 -0.70 2.34
N ARG A 14 -6.65 -1.61 2.37
CA ARG A 14 -5.73 -1.79 3.50
C ARG A 14 -4.85 -0.56 3.75
N ALA A 15 -4.31 0.05 2.69
CA ALA A 15 -3.50 1.26 2.81
C ALA A 15 -4.32 2.44 3.34
N ALA A 16 -5.57 2.59 2.88
CA ALA A 16 -6.50 3.58 3.43
C ALA A 16 -6.78 3.33 4.91
N LEU A 17 -7.08 2.08 5.29
CA LEU A 17 -7.32 1.71 6.69
C LEU A 17 -6.11 2.00 7.57
N ALA A 18 -4.92 1.56 7.17
CA ALA A 18 -3.67 1.80 7.90
C ALA A 18 -3.40 3.31 8.08
N SER A 19 -3.68 4.13 7.06
CA SER A 19 -3.53 5.59 7.17
C SER A 19 -4.46 6.24 8.20
N LEU A 20 -5.62 5.66 8.48
CA LEU A 20 -6.54 6.15 9.51
C LEU A 20 -6.06 5.85 10.93
N PHE A 21 -5.25 4.79 11.08
CA PHE A 21 -4.66 4.38 12.37
C PHE A 21 -3.23 4.88 12.55
N TYR A 22 -2.62 5.45 11.52
CA TYR A 22 -1.31 6.09 11.63
C TYR A 22 -1.39 7.35 12.50
N TYR A 23 -0.82 7.27 13.69
CA TYR A 23 -0.63 8.43 14.58
C TYR A 23 0.86 8.77 14.65
N ALA A 24 1.24 9.89 14.03
CA ALA A 24 2.62 10.36 13.99
C ALA A 24 3.23 10.56 15.39
N GLU A 25 2.41 10.92 16.39
CA GLU A 25 2.87 11.12 17.78
C GLU A 25 3.08 9.79 18.53
N ILE A 26 2.32 8.73 18.18
CA ILE A 26 2.46 7.38 18.79
C ILE A 26 3.71 6.67 18.25
N ALA A 27 4.06 6.90 16.98
CA ALA A 27 5.28 6.37 16.38
C ALA A 27 6.59 6.81 17.07
N VAL A 28 6.52 7.82 17.97
CA VAL A 28 7.66 8.32 18.76
C VAL A 28 7.67 7.75 20.18
N ASP A 29 6.50 7.42 20.76
CA ASP A 29 6.35 7.06 22.18
C ASP A 29 6.14 5.55 22.43
N ASP A 30 5.46 4.85 21.51
CA ASP A 30 5.29 3.39 21.60
C ASP A 30 6.29 2.70 20.67
N GLY A 31 7.35 2.12 21.24
CA GLY A 31 8.33 1.30 20.53
C GLY A 31 7.77 0.04 19.85
N GLU A 32 6.45 -0.19 19.94
CA GLU A 32 5.72 -1.27 19.26
C GLU A 32 5.06 -0.83 17.95
N TYR A 33 4.85 0.47 17.70
CA TYR A 33 4.26 0.92 16.44
C TYR A 33 5.28 0.77 15.30
N ASN A 34 5.09 -0.25 14.46
CA ASN A 34 5.98 -0.56 13.37
C ASN A 34 5.29 -0.38 12.02
N LEU A 35 5.53 0.77 11.39
CA LEU A 35 5.08 1.09 10.03
C LEU A 35 5.41 -0.03 9.01
N GLN A 36 6.48 -0.80 9.21
CA GLN A 36 6.82 -1.91 8.32
C GLN A 36 5.80 -3.06 8.40
N ASN A 37 5.18 -3.28 9.55
CA ASN A 37 4.13 -4.30 9.69
C ASN A 37 2.86 -3.87 8.92
N ASP A 38 2.48 -2.60 9.00
CA ASP A 38 1.34 -2.07 8.25
C ASP A 38 1.59 -2.12 6.74
N ILE A 39 2.82 -1.80 6.31
CA ILE A 39 3.20 -1.93 4.90
C ILE A 39 3.16 -3.40 4.47
N ALA A 40 3.69 -4.33 5.26
CA ALA A 40 3.64 -5.76 4.96
C ALA A 40 2.20 -6.28 4.87
N TYR A 41 1.33 -5.85 5.79
CA TYR A 41 -0.09 -6.15 5.78
C TYR A 41 -0.79 -5.65 4.51
N CYS A 42 -0.46 -4.45 4.04
CA CYS A 42 -1.02 -3.89 2.80
C CYS A 42 -0.53 -4.64 1.54
N LEU A 43 0.68 -5.19 1.56
CA LEU A 43 1.28 -5.89 0.40
C LEU A 43 0.88 -7.37 0.31
N GLU A 44 0.36 -7.98 1.39
CA GLU A 44 -0.06 -9.38 1.43
C GLU A 44 -0.98 -9.79 0.24
N PRO A 45 -1.98 -9.00 -0.19
CA PRO A 45 -2.85 -9.37 -1.30
C PRO A 45 -2.09 -9.53 -2.62
N VAL A 46 -0.96 -8.84 -2.78
CA VAL A 46 -0.18 -8.79 -4.03
C VAL A 46 1.20 -9.44 -3.88
N ALA A 47 1.37 -10.34 -2.91
CA ALA A 47 2.66 -10.95 -2.59
C ALA A 47 3.33 -11.73 -3.75
N ALA A 48 2.60 -12.05 -4.81
CA ALA A 48 3.11 -12.74 -6.00
C ALA A 48 3.59 -11.79 -7.13
N ILE A 49 3.62 -10.48 -6.90
CA ILE A 49 4.12 -9.48 -7.85
C ILE A 49 5.66 -9.57 -7.98
N ALA A 50 6.22 -9.04 -9.08
CA ALA A 50 7.67 -9.00 -9.26
C ALA A 50 8.34 -8.12 -8.21
N ASP A 51 9.55 -8.49 -7.78
CA ASP A 51 10.28 -7.81 -6.70
C ASP A 51 10.46 -6.29 -6.95
N ASP A 52 10.76 -5.90 -8.20
CA ASP A 52 10.90 -4.48 -8.58
C ASP A 52 9.61 -3.68 -8.34
N ASP A 53 8.45 -4.26 -8.67
CA ASP A 53 7.14 -3.63 -8.47
C ASP A 53 6.71 -3.69 -7.00
N ALA A 54 7.08 -4.77 -6.29
CA ALA A 54 6.86 -4.88 -4.85
C ALA A 54 7.59 -3.77 -4.08
N ASP A 55 8.83 -3.44 -4.48
CA ASP A 55 9.62 -2.36 -3.90
C ASP A 55 8.97 -0.98 -4.14
N ARG A 56 8.49 -0.75 -5.37
CA ARG A 56 7.76 0.49 -5.72
C ARG A 56 6.48 0.63 -4.89
N LEU A 57 5.71 -0.44 -4.77
CA LEU A 57 4.49 -0.47 -3.96
C LEU A 57 4.81 -0.25 -2.47
N ARG A 58 5.87 -0.86 -1.94
CA ARG A 58 6.30 -0.68 -0.55
C ARG A 58 6.54 0.79 -0.22
N VAL A 59 7.24 1.50 -1.09
CA VAL A 59 7.52 2.94 -0.92
C VAL A 59 6.23 3.76 -1.01
N ALA A 60 5.40 3.52 -2.03
CA ALA A 60 4.16 4.26 -2.24
C ALA A 60 3.16 4.06 -1.08
N VAL A 61 3.01 2.82 -0.60
CA VAL A 61 2.16 2.49 0.55
C VAL A 61 2.66 3.18 1.82
N GLY A 62 3.96 3.14 2.11
CA GLY A 62 4.52 3.83 3.28
C GLY A 62 4.26 5.35 3.27
N ARG A 63 4.36 5.98 2.09
CA ARG A 63 4.01 7.40 1.91
C ARG A 63 2.52 7.68 2.11
N VAL A 64 1.65 6.80 1.63
CA VAL A 64 0.19 6.95 1.81
C VAL A 64 -0.23 6.75 3.25
N ILE A 65 0.32 5.75 3.96
CA ILE A 65 0.03 5.54 5.38
C ILE A 65 0.39 6.79 6.19
N THR A 66 1.55 7.38 5.92
CA THR A 66 2.04 8.54 6.67
C THR A 66 1.37 9.86 6.28
N ASN A 67 1.04 10.06 5.00
CA ASN A 67 0.35 11.25 4.52
C ASN A 67 -0.54 10.94 3.30
N PRO A 68 -1.76 10.43 3.52
CA PRO A 68 -2.64 10.01 2.43
C PRO A 68 -3.12 11.19 1.58
N THR A 69 -3.20 12.41 2.15
CA THR A 69 -3.63 13.60 1.40
C THR A 69 -2.63 14.02 0.34
N ALA A 70 -1.33 13.83 0.57
CA ALA A 70 -0.28 14.15 -0.38
C ALA A 70 -0.03 13.02 -1.40
N HIS A 71 -0.17 11.76 -0.99
CA HIS A 71 0.37 10.63 -1.77
C HIS A 71 -0.67 9.68 -2.37
N ARG A 72 -1.97 9.82 -2.08
CA ARG A 72 -3.00 8.89 -2.60
C ARG A 72 -3.02 8.76 -4.12
N SER A 73 -2.76 9.85 -4.85
CA SER A 73 -2.79 9.85 -6.31
C SER A 73 -1.60 9.11 -6.92
N GLU A 74 -0.44 9.14 -6.25
CA GLU A 74 0.77 8.40 -6.65
C GLU A 74 0.53 6.89 -6.52
N LEU A 75 -0.03 6.44 -5.40
CA LEU A 75 -0.37 5.03 -5.21
C LEU A 75 -1.44 4.56 -6.20
N LEU A 76 -2.47 5.36 -6.43
CA LEU A 76 -3.53 5.00 -7.39
C LEU A 76 -2.98 4.86 -8.81
N ALA A 77 -2.11 5.79 -9.24
CA ALA A 77 -1.48 5.72 -10.56
C ALA A 77 -0.61 4.46 -10.71
N LEU A 78 0.15 4.10 -9.68
CA LEU A 78 0.96 2.88 -9.67
C LEU A 78 0.08 1.62 -9.74
N VAL A 79 -1.03 1.58 -9.00
CA VAL A 79 -1.97 0.46 -9.08
C VAL A 79 -2.57 0.32 -10.48
N ILE A 80 -2.95 1.42 -11.12
CA ILE A 80 -3.47 1.40 -12.51
C ILE A 80 -2.41 0.92 -13.50
N GLU A 81 -1.14 1.28 -13.29
CA GLU A 81 -0.02 0.81 -14.12
C GLU A 81 0.17 -0.71 -14.00
N LEU A 82 0.04 -1.27 -12.79
CA LEU A 82 0.34 -2.67 -12.49
C LEU A 82 -0.87 -3.62 -12.66
N ALA A 83 -2.08 -3.08 -12.56
CA ALA A 83 -3.29 -3.87 -12.71
C ALA A 83 -3.46 -4.35 -14.17
N PRO A 84 -3.96 -5.57 -14.38
CA PRO A 84 -4.33 -6.03 -15.71
C PRO A 84 -5.41 -5.10 -16.29
N PRO A 85 -5.42 -4.88 -17.61
CA PRO A 85 -6.45 -4.08 -18.25
C PRO A 85 -7.83 -4.68 -17.94
N PRO A 86 -8.87 -3.84 -17.74
CA PRO A 86 -10.21 -4.32 -17.44
C PRO A 86 -10.65 -5.30 -18.52
N ALA A 87 -11.18 -6.45 -18.11
CA ALA A 87 -11.74 -7.41 -19.04
C ALA A 87 -12.90 -6.76 -19.79
N THR A 88 -12.72 -6.51 -21.08
CA THR A 88 -13.74 -6.05 -22.03
C THR A 88 -14.80 -7.12 -22.27
#